data_AF-A0A370XBI0-F1
#
_entry.id   AF-A0A370XBI0-F1
#
_cell.length_a   1.000
_cell.length_b   1.000
_cell.length_c   1.000
_cell.angle_alpha   90.00
_cell.angle_beta   90.00
_cell.angle_gamma   90.00
#
_symmetry.space_group_name_H-M   'P 1'
#
loop_
_entity.id
_entity.type
_entity.pdbx_description
1 polymer ?
#
loop_
_entity_poly.entity_id
_entity_poly.type
_entity_poly.pdbx_seq_one_letter_code
_entity_poly.pdbx_strand_id
1 'polypeptide(L)'
;MFLFLLHFWWWEFRLTTVQHWSFNLYLFVVIYALLLYLLCALVFPEQIGDYSGYREYFYSRRAWFFGTLAMMYVVDYADTWIKGSDYLRSFGAEYAIRNTCCVVFSLIAIWTRRPRYHAAFALAGVIYQLSWIAREFETL
;
A
#
# COMPACT_ATOMS: atom_id res chain seq x y z
N MET A 1 -2.40 -2.34 -8.22
CA MET A 1 -2.70 -0.90 -8.05
C MET A 1 -4.18 -0.65 -7.90
N PHE A 2 -5.03 -1.02 -8.88
CA PHE A 2 -6.48 -0.84 -8.78
C PHE A 2 -7.11 -1.38 -7.48
N LEU A 3 -6.86 -2.65 -7.12
CA LEU A 3 -7.37 -3.25 -5.88
C LEU A 3 -6.90 -2.51 -4.62
N PHE A 4 -5.67 -1.97 -4.64
CA PHE A 4 -5.14 -1.24 -3.51
C PHE A 4 -5.83 0.13 -3.37
N LEU A 5 -6.11 0.79 -4.49
CA LEU A 5 -6.87 2.04 -4.51
C LEU A 5 -8.32 1.86 -4.05
N LEU A 6 -8.99 0.80 -4.51
CA LEU A 6 -10.34 0.46 -4.07
C LEU A 6 -10.36 0.22 -2.56
N HIS A 7 -9.42 -0.61 -2.08
CA HIS A 7 -9.29 -0.89 -0.66
C HIS A 7 -8.99 0.36 0.17
N PHE A 8 -8.08 1.22 -0.29
CA PHE A 8 -7.75 2.49 0.38
C PHE A 8 -9.00 3.33 0.62
N TRP A 9 -9.78 3.63 -0.43
CA TRP A 9 -10.98 4.45 -0.26
C TRP A 9 -12.04 3.78 0.60
N TRP A 10 -12.16 2.46 0.50
CA TRP A 10 -13.05 1.72 1.39
C TRP A 10 -12.61 1.87 2.86
N TRP A 11 -11.32 1.70 3.12
CA TRP A 11 -10.70 1.82 4.43
C TRP A 11 -10.86 3.23 5.02
N GLU A 12 -10.85 4.27 4.18
CA GLU A 12 -11.05 5.66 4.59
C GLU A 12 -12.48 6.01 4.98
N PHE A 13 -13.50 5.22 4.61
CA PHE A 13 -14.89 5.51 5.03
C PHE A 13 -15.03 5.61 6.54
N ARG A 14 -14.22 4.87 7.31
CA ARG A 14 -14.27 4.93 8.77
C ARG A 14 -13.83 6.27 9.35
N LEU A 15 -13.10 7.11 8.60
CA LEU A 15 -12.80 8.47 9.05
C LEU A 15 -14.07 9.32 9.26
N THR A 16 -15.20 8.95 8.68
CA THR A 16 -16.50 9.61 8.96
C THR A 16 -16.91 9.50 10.43
N THR A 17 -16.40 8.50 11.16
CA THR A 17 -16.67 8.31 12.60
C THR A 17 -15.80 9.20 13.49
N VAL A 18 -14.72 9.78 12.93
CA VAL A 18 -13.83 10.70 13.64
C VAL A 18 -14.54 12.04 13.81
N GLN A 19 -14.84 12.38 15.07
CA GLN A 19 -15.65 13.55 15.42
C GLN A 19 -14.94 14.89 15.17
N HIS A 20 -13.61 14.93 15.26
CA HIS A 20 -12.82 16.16 15.17
C HIS A 20 -11.82 16.10 14.01
N TRP A 21 -12.11 16.85 12.95
CA TRP A 21 -11.20 17.02 11.83
C TRP A 21 -10.31 18.24 12.02
N SER A 22 -9.00 18.00 12.10
CA SER A 22 -8.00 19.05 12.05
C SER A 22 -7.43 19.18 10.63
N PHE A 23 -6.88 20.35 10.31
CA PHE A 23 -6.14 20.54 9.05
C PHE A 23 -4.99 19.53 8.89
N ASN A 24 -4.31 19.17 9.99
CA ASN A 24 -3.22 18.19 9.97
C ASN A 24 -3.70 16.79 9.57
N LEU A 25 -4.89 16.38 10.05
CA LEU A 25 -5.50 15.12 9.66
C LEU A 25 -5.85 15.12 8.17
N TYR A 26 -6.45 16.22 7.69
CA TYR A 26 -6.74 16.39 6.28
C TYR A 26 -5.46 16.32 5.41
N LEU A 27 -4.41 17.05 5.80
CA LEU A 27 -3.12 17.02 5.12
C LEU A 27 -2.51 15.61 5.10
N PHE A 28 -2.62 14.88 6.20
CA PHE A 28 -2.15 13.49 6.28
C PHE A 28 -2.88 12.59 5.26
N VAL A 29 -4.21 12.65 5.18
CA VAL A 29 -5.00 11.86 4.21
C VAL A 29 -4.64 12.25 2.77
N VAL A 30 -4.42 13.53 2.50
CA VAL A 30 -3.97 13.99 1.17
C VAL A 30 -2.57 13.43 0.84
N ILE A 31 -1.62 13.47 1.77
CA ILE A 31 -0.29 12.89 1.59
C ILE A 31 -0.36 11.38 1.35
N TYR A 32 -1.21 10.68 2.09
CA TYR A 32 -1.47 9.25 1.87
C TYR A 32 -1.97 9.02 0.44
N ALA A 33 -3.02 9.72 0.00
CA ALA A 33 -3.53 9.60 -1.37
C ALA A 33 -2.46 9.94 -2.44
N LEU A 34 -1.59 10.92 -2.17
CA LEU A 34 -0.46 11.26 -3.05
C LEU A 34 0.58 10.14 -3.15
N LEU A 35 0.86 9.41 -2.06
CA LEU A 35 1.74 8.24 -2.09
C LEU A 35 1.17 7.12 -2.97
N LEU A 36 -0.14 6.91 -2.90
CA LEU A 36 -0.83 5.95 -3.76
C LEU A 36 -0.77 6.36 -5.23
N TYR A 37 -0.97 7.64 -5.53
CA TYR A 37 -0.76 8.17 -6.89
C TYR A 37 0.69 7.95 -7.36
N LEU A 38 1.67 8.24 -6.51
CA LEU A 38 3.08 8.04 -6.82
C LEU A 38 3.39 6.57 -7.12
N LEU A 39 2.80 5.62 -6.40
CA LEU A 39 2.90 4.19 -6.73
C LEU A 39 2.35 3.87 -8.12
N CYS A 40 1.19 4.41 -8.48
CA CYS A 40 0.63 4.25 -9.82
C CYS A 40 1.56 4.83 -10.89
N ALA A 41 2.09 6.02 -10.67
CA ALA A 41 3.03 6.68 -11.58
C ALA A 41 4.35 5.92 -11.72
N LEU A 42 4.84 5.28 -10.65
CA LEU A 42 6.09 4.51 -10.70
C LEU A 42 5.95 3.17 -11.43
N VAL A 43 4.75 2.62 -11.52
CA VAL A 43 4.49 1.36 -12.26
C VAL A 43 4.52 1.58 -13.77
N PHE A 44 3.99 2.71 -14.24
CA PHE A 44 3.88 2.99 -15.67
C PHE A 44 4.95 3.98 -16.12
N PRO A 45 5.69 3.70 -17.21
CA PRO A 45 6.59 4.67 -17.81
C PRO A 45 5.83 5.82 -18.47
N GLU A 46 6.27 7.05 -18.25
CA GLU A 46 5.78 8.22 -19.00
C GLU A 46 6.22 8.16 -20.47
N GLN A 47 7.44 7.66 -20.73
CA GLN A 47 7.99 7.49 -22.09
C GLN A 47 8.78 6.17 -22.16
N ILE A 48 8.33 5.25 -23.03
CA ILE A 48 8.98 3.93 -23.22
C ILE A 48 10.23 4.04 -24.09
N GLY A 49 10.33 5.08 -24.93
CA GLY A 49 11.41 5.24 -25.92
C GLY A 49 12.84 5.24 -25.35
N ASP A 50 13.00 5.59 -24.08
CA ASP A 50 14.29 5.61 -23.37
C ASP A 50 14.71 4.23 -22.80
N TYR A 51 13.86 3.20 -22.89
CA TYR A 51 14.11 1.88 -22.31
C TYR A 51 13.87 0.76 -23.34
N SER A 52 14.62 -0.35 -23.22
CA SER A 52 14.41 -1.52 -24.12
C SER A 52 13.08 -2.25 -23.88
N GLY A 53 12.38 -1.92 -22.77
CA GLY A 53 11.03 -2.37 -22.48
C GLY A 53 10.61 -2.16 -21.02
N TYR A 54 9.35 -2.52 -20.71
CA TYR A 54 8.74 -2.36 -19.38
C TYR A 54 9.55 -3.01 -18.24
N ARG A 55 10.17 -4.16 -18.51
CA ARG A 55 10.96 -4.87 -17.52
C ARG A 55 12.15 -4.01 -17.08
N GLU A 56 12.94 -3.53 -18.03
CA GLU A 56 14.12 -2.72 -17.73
C GLU A 56 13.75 -1.43 -16.98
N TYR A 57 12.68 -0.75 -17.43
CA TYR A 57 12.12 0.41 -16.75
C TYR A 57 11.77 0.11 -15.28
N PHE A 58 11.02 -0.96 -15.03
CA PHE A 58 10.64 -1.30 -13.66
C PHE A 58 11.86 -1.63 -12.79
N TYR A 59 12.84 -2.36 -13.32
CA TYR A 59 14.05 -2.71 -12.56
C TYR A 59 14.98 -1.53 -12.28
N SER A 60 14.97 -0.49 -13.11
CA SER A 60 15.71 0.75 -12.87
C SER A 60 15.08 1.57 -11.74
N ARG A 61 13.74 1.58 -11.66
CA ARG A 61 12.96 2.32 -10.64
C ARG A 61 12.50 1.48 -9.46
N ARG A 62 12.86 0.19 -9.37
CA ARG A 62 12.36 -0.72 -8.34
C ARG A 62 12.56 -0.20 -6.92
N ALA A 63 13.69 0.46 -6.66
CA ALA A 63 14.00 1.01 -5.34
C ALA A 63 12.99 2.07 -4.93
N TRP A 64 12.60 2.94 -5.87
CA TRP A 64 11.54 3.92 -5.67
C TRP A 64 10.18 3.25 -5.49
N PHE A 65 9.83 2.30 -6.35
CA PHE A 65 8.54 1.61 -6.25
C PHE A 65 8.37 0.89 -4.90
N PHE A 66 9.33 0.04 -4.53
CA PHE A 66 9.25 -0.72 -3.29
C PHE A 66 9.51 0.13 -2.03
N GLY A 67 10.31 1.20 -2.14
CA GLY A 67 10.48 2.18 -1.08
C GLY A 67 9.18 2.93 -0.78
N THR A 68 8.49 3.41 -1.82
CA THR A 68 7.16 4.03 -1.67
C THR A 68 6.15 3.01 -1.15
N LEU A 69 6.19 1.76 -1.61
CA LEU A 69 5.28 0.71 -1.12
C LEU A 69 5.50 0.41 0.37
N ALA A 70 6.75 0.36 0.83
CA ALA A 70 7.08 0.20 2.24
C ALA A 70 6.59 1.39 3.08
N MET A 71 6.84 2.62 2.60
CA MET A 71 6.35 3.85 3.25
C MET A 71 4.83 3.83 3.37
N MET A 72 4.15 3.35 2.33
CA MET A 72 2.69 3.21 2.30
C MET A 72 2.22 2.37 3.50
N TYR A 73 2.73 1.15 3.68
CA TYR A 73 2.35 0.32 4.83
C TYR A 73 2.69 0.92 6.20
N VAL A 74 3.70 1.79 6.29
CA VAL A 74 4.01 2.53 7.52
C VAL A 74 2.97 3.63 7.78
N VAL A 75 2.60 4.39 6.76
CA VAL A 75 1.55 5.42 6.83
C VAL A 75 0.19 4.79 7.17
N ASP A 76 -0.10 3.59 6.65
CA ASP A 76 -1.31 2.83 6.96
C ASP A 76 -1.45 2.53 8.46
N TYR A 77 -0.35 2.23 9.17
CA TYR A 77 -0.40 2.08 10.63
C TYR A 77 -0.81 3.37 11.34
N ALA A 78 -0.26 4.51 10.90
CA ALA A 78 -0.58 5.81 11.47
C ALA A 78 -2.05 6.16 11.23
N ASP A 79 -2.54 5.93 10.01
CA ASP A 79 -3.94 6.11 9.64
C ASP A 79 -4.88 5.25 10.51
N THR A 80 -4.57 3.96 10.62
CA THR A 80 -5.38 3.01 11.41
C THR A 80 -5.42 3.41 12.88
N TRP A 81 -4.31 3.92 13.39
CA TRP A 81 -4.23 4.39 14.77
C TRP A 81 -5.06 5.66 15.00
N ILE A 82 -5.05 6.59 14.04
CA ILE A 82 -5.89 7.80 14.06
C ILE A 82 -7.38 7.45 14.11
N LYS A 83 -7.80 6.39 13.42
CA LYS A 83 -9.18 5.87 13.43
C LYS A 83 -9.62 5.29 14.79
N GLY A 84 -8.68 5.16 15.75
CA GLY A 84 -8.95 4.78 17.13
C GLY A 84 -8.32 3.45 17.52
N SER A 85 -7.87 3.35 18.77
CA SER A 85 -7.20 2.14 19.30
C SER A 85 -8.07 0.89 19.26
N ASP A 86 -9.39 1.04 19.42
CA ASP A 86 -10.31 -0.09 19.41
C ASP A 86 -10.52 -0.64 17.99
N TYR A 87 -10.44 0.22 16.98
CA TYR A 87 -10.41 -0.20 15.57
C TYR A 87 -9.10 -0.92 15.24
N LEU A 88 -7.96 -0.40 15.68
CA LEU A 88 -6.69 -1.10 15.49
C LEU A 88 -6.70 -2.49 16.15
N ARG A 89 -7.28 -2.60 17.34
CA ARG A 89 -7.40 -3.88 18.07
C ARG A 89 -8.37 -4.86 17.43
N SER A 90 -9.41 -4.41 16.74
CA SER A 90 -10.38 -5.32 16.12
C SER A 90 -9.76 -6.22 15.05
N PHE A 91 -8.70 -5.75 14.38
CA PHE A 91 -7.97 -6.56 13.39
C PHE A 91 -6.91 -7.50 14.00
N GLY A 92 -6.66 -7.38 15.31
CA GLY A 92 -5.72 -8.23 16.04
C GLY A 92 -4.28 -8.22 15.50
N ALA A 93 -3.56 -9.30 15.82
CA ALA A 93 -2.16 -9.46 15.41
C ALA A 93 -2.00 -9.71 13.90
N GLU A 94 -3.03 -10.20 13.21
CA GLU A 94 -2.97 -10.51 11.78
C GLU A 94 -2.62 -9.26 10.97
N TYR A 95 -3.28 -8.13 11.23
CA TYR A 95 -2.99 -6.85 10.59
C TYR A 95 -1.55 -6.39 10.83
N ALA A 96 -1.08 -6.47 12.08
CA ALA A 96 0.27 -6.06 12.43
C ALA A 96 1.35 -6.94 11.78
N ILE A 97 1.14 -8.25 11.76
CA ILE A 97 2.06 -9.19 11.11
C ILE A 97 2.09 -8.94 9.60
N ARG A 98 0.91 -8.81 8.98
CA ARG A 98 0.79 -8.58 7.54
C ARG A 98 1.53 -7.31 7.10
N ASN A 99 1.19 -6.17 7.68
CA ASN A 99 1.78 -4.89 7.27
C ASN A 99 3.30 -4.88 7.52
N THR A 100 3.77 -5.43 8.65
CA THR A 100 5.21 -5.58 8.92
C THR A 100 5.91 -6.47 7.89
N CYS A 101 5.32 -7.62 7.56
CA CYS A 101 5.83 -8.52 6.52
C CYS A 101 5.89 -7.82 5.16
N CYS A 102 4.85 -7.05 4.79
CA CYS A 102 4.82 -6.29 3.55
C CYS A 102 5.92 -5.22 3.50
N VAL A 103 6.19 -4.52 4.60
CA VAL A 103 7.32 -3.58 4.72
C VAL A 103 8.64 -4.33 4.51
N VAL A 104 8.89 -5.40 5.26
CA VAL A 104 10.13 -6.18 5.20
C VAL A 104 10.37 -6.76 3.80
N PHE A 105 9.35 -7.38 3.20
CA PHE A 105 9.46 -7.94 1.85
C PHE A 105 9.63 -6.88 0.78
N SER A 106 9.04 -5.70 0.94
CA SER A 106 9.28 -4.55 0.05
C SER A 106 10.73 -4.08 0.16
N LEU A 107 11.28 -3.96 1.37
CA LEU A 107 12.69 -3.59 1.56
C LEU A 107 13.63 -4.62 0.93
N ILE A 108 13.37 -5.92 1.11
CA ILE A 108 14.13 -6.99 0.45
C ILE A 108 14.03 -6.90 -1.08
N ALA A 109 12.87 -6.50 -1.61
CA ALA A 109 12.65 -6.32 -3.04
C ALA A 109 13.55 -5.23 -3.66
N ILE A 110 13.92 -4.20 -2.90
CA ILE A 110 14.82 -3.13 -3.35
C ILE A 110 16.17 -3.70 -3.82
N TRP A 111 16.74 -4.62 -3.04
CA TRP A 111 18.03 -5.24 -3.37
C TRP A 111 17.91 -6.48 -4.27
N THR A 112 16.73 -7.08 -4.31
CA THR A 112 16.50 -8.31 -5.09
C THR A 112 16.33 -8.03 -6.59
N ARG A 113 17.17 -8.66 -7.42
CA ARG A 113 17.06 -8.61 -8.89
C ARG A 113 16.32 -9.81 -9.51
N ARG A 114 15.81 -10.72 -8.69
CA ARG A 114 15.16 -11.96 -9.15
C ARG A 114 13.70 -11.70 -9.56
N PRO A 115 13.30 -11.93 -10.84
CA PRO A 115 11.91 -11.73 -11.28
C PRO A 115 10.91 -12.63 -10.59
N ARG A 116 11.33 -13.85 -10.23
CA ARG A 116 10.48 -14.79 -9.50
C ARG A 116 10.08 -14.27 -8.13
N TYR A 117 10.97 -13.55 -7.44
CA TYR A 117 10.66 -12.94 -6.15
C TYR A 117 9.61 -11.85 -6.31
N HIS A 118 9.80 -10.92 -7.25
CA HIS A 118 8.87 -9.83 -7.52
C HIS A 118 7.48 -10.35 -7.94
N ALA A 119 7.45 -11.35 -8.82
CA ALA A 119 6.21 -11.99 -9.24
C ALA A 119 5.51 -12.72 -8.09
N ALA A 120 6.24 -13.51 -7.30
CA ALA A 120 5.67 -14.21 -6.14
C ALA A 120 5.15 -13.22 -5.09
N PHE A 121 5.89 -12.15 -4.81
CA PHE A 121 5.48 -11.12 -3.86
C PHE A 121 4.23 -10.39 -4.32
N ALA A 122 4.17 -9.99 -5.60
CA ALA A 122 2.98 -9.35 -6.16
C ALA A 122 1.76 -10.27 -6.17
N LEU A 123 1.91 -11.52 -6.60
CA LEU A 123 0.81 -12.50 -6.65
C LEU A 123 0.30 -12.84 -5.24
N ALA A 124 1.21 -13.13 -4.30
CA ALA A 124 0.85 -13.39 -2.91
C ALA A 124 0.14 -12.19 -2.29
N GLY A 125 0.63 -10.97 -2.54
CA GLY A 125 0.01 -9.74 -2.10
C GLY A 125 -1.41 -9.57 -2.64
N VAL A 126 -1.65 -9.82 -3.94
CA VAL A 126 -2.98 -9.72 -4.55
C VAL A 126 -3.94 -10.77 -3.98
N ILE A 127 -3.51 -12.04 -3.89
CA ILE A 127 -4.33 -13.12 -3.34
C ILE A 127 -4.73 -12.82 -1.89
N TYR A 128 -3.75 -12.41 -1.09
CA TYR A 128 -4.00 -12.06 0.30
C TYR A 128 -4.93 -10.85 0.41
N GLN A 129 -4.73 -9.81 -0.41
CA GLN A 129 -5.59 -8.63 -0.42
C GLN A 129 -7.05 -8.97 -0.74
N LEU A 130 -7.29 -9.84 -1.72
CA LEU A 130 -8.64 -10.31 -2.05
C LEU A 130 -9.25 -11.10 -0.89
N SER A 131 -8.47 -11.99 -0.27
CA SER A 131 -8.92 -12.74 0.91
C SER A 131 -9.28 -11.82 2.08
N TRP A 132 -8.49 -10.76 2.30
CA TRP A 132 -8.75 -9.77 3.35
C TRP A 132 -10.02 -8.98 3.08
N ILE A 133 -10.21 -8.51 1.84
CA ILE A 133 -11.43 -7.78 1.43
C ILE A 133 -12.67 -8.65 1.63
N ALA A 134 -12.63 -9.92 1.22
CA ALA A 134 -13.75 -10.83 1.37
C ALA A 134 -14.09 -11.17 2.83
N ARG A 135 -13.09 -11.18 3.73
CA ARG A 135 -13.31 -11.52 5.15
C ARG A 135 -13.79 -10.34 5.98
N GLU A 136 -13.23 -9.15 5.74
CA GLU A 136 -13.38 -8.01 6.65
C GLU A 136 -14.25 -6.88 6.09
N PHE A 137 -14.57 -6.90 4.78
CA PHE A 137 -15.14 -5.73 4.09
C PHE A 137 -16.34 -6.01 3.19
N GLU A 138 -17.04 -7.13 3.37
CA GLU A 138 -18.32 -7.36 2.68
C GLU A 138 -19.44 -6.43 3.18
N THR A 139 -19.40 -6.00 4.44
CA THR A 139 -20.40 -5.11 5.06
C THR A 139 -19.75 -4.15 6.05
N LEU A 140 -20.25 -2.90 6.11
CA LEU A 140 -19.80 -1.85 7.06
C LEU A 140 -20.47 -2.00 8.44
#